data_AF-A0A417LGC4-F1
#
_entry.id   AF-A0A417LGC4-F1
#
_cell.length_a   1.000
_cell.length_b   1.000
_cell.length_c   1.000
_cell.angle_alpha   90.00
_cell.angle_beta   90.00
_cell.angle_gamma   90.00
#
_symmetry.space_group_name_H-M   'P 1'
#
loop_
_entity.id
_entity.type
_entity.pdbx_description
1 polymer ?
#
loop_
_entity_poly.entity_id
_entity_poly.type
_entity_poly.pdbx_seq_one_letter_code
_entity_poly.pdbx_strand_id
1 'polypeptide(L)'
;MSMHEIESLVEYSVKTVATASPVPPLAKSICFSLYQIQDLFDCGYTLLRVRDELVQLGYLYLLPPELLPDPERSQAMKFKKRSGFFAKGTYFDHKTNRCCITAGSKLWKKLLSLGILPAEDPQEVRELSPFELIETIVPLASERFAQGDQTAVDTLGLWYGLFPIICIMTGYDEQPEAEKLENMLSLVAFPEAFKAAEEYVRDMDFEDFIDEEEMPFLEEWSAPYKLWKGLNDEDEYEDEDDETLCPEFYRNLVYECMSKNEFAEADRYASYMGDEKDPSCLLHRCMISLACHHWIKRQTPRPLPPESLLTIAETKAGLEYLIELPVPEQERTLCRMFVLQTLILSGDYPAAVEMHQQMYIEAIAALKKRRNGYAKQMQEIALSISYFQLLQDSLPDDYLPKKELIKSGLPGLMKLSAARELSCKLLDKRPQEAETLHDYLEQCDLLMPYIEE
;
A
#
# COMPACT_ATOMS: atom_id res chain seq x y z
N MET A 1 8.37 15.75 30.60
CA MET A 1 9.46 15.29 29.71
C MET A 1 9.15 15.96 28.39
N SER A 2 10.08 16.73 27.84
CA SER A 2 9.85 17.48 26.61
C SER A 2 9.46 16.52 25.50
N MET A 3 8.31 16.70 24.87
CA MET A 3 7.80 15.77 23.85
C MET A 3 8.16 16.28 22.45
N HIS A 4 9.43 16.09 22.08
CA HIS A 4 9.96 16.56 20.80
C HIS A 4 9.31 15.88 19.59
N GLU A 5 8.68 14.73 19.80
CA GLU A 5 7.94 13.97 18.80
C GLU A 5 6.70 14.74 18.34
N ILE A 6 5.92 15.29 19.30
CA ILE A 6 4.75 16.13 18.99
C ILE A 6 5.17 17.44 18.32
N GLU A 7 6.30 18.03 18.72
CA GLU A 7 6.84 19.20 18.03
C GLU A 7 7.12 18.91 16.54
N SER A 8 7.69 17.74 16.26
CA SER A 8 8.03 17.28 14.91
C SER A 8 6.76 16.96 14.12
N LEU A 9 5.76 16.33 14.74
CA LEU A 9 4.46 16.05 14.14
C LEU A 9 3.77 17.33 13.68
N VAL A 10 3.76 18.37 14.52
CA VAL A 10 3.17 19.67 14.17
C VAL A 10 3.96 20.33 13.04
N GLU A 11 5.29 20.35 13.13
CA GLU A 11 6.16 20.94 12.12
C GLU A 11 5.96 20.31 10.73
N TYR A 12 6.04 18.98 10.62
CA TYR A 12 5.92 18.30 9.33
C TYR A 12 4.48 18.28 8.81
N SER A 13 3.48 18.22 9.68
CA SER A 13 2.08 18.36 9.27
C SER A 13 1.81 19.74 8.65
N VAL A 14 2.32 20.82 9.25
CA VAL A 14 2.19 22.18 8.70
C VAL A 14 2.87 22.30 7.33
N LYS A 15 4.08 21.74 7.19
CA LYS A 15 4.80 21.71 5.91
C LYS A 15 4.01 20.95 4.84
N THR A 16 3.50 19.77 5.16
CA THR A 16 2.66 18.95 4.27
C THR A 16 1.46 19.75 3.75
N VAL A 17 0.70 20.38 4.66
CA VAL A 17 -0.48 21.20 4.30
C VAL A 17 -0.09 22.43 3.46
N ALA A 18 1.04 23.07 3.75
CA ALA A 18 1.52 24.24 2.99
C ALA A 18 2.00 23.90 1.57
N THR A 19 2.53 22.68 1.38
CA THR A 19 2.98 22.21 0.06
C THR A 19 1.87 21.59 -0.79
N ALA A 20 0.71 21.29 -0.22
CA ALA A 20 -0.42 20.70 -0.93
C ALA A 20 -0.95 21.62 -2.04
N SER A 21 -1.35 21.02 -3.16
CA SER A 21 -1.87 21.73 -4.34
C SER A 21 -3.10 21.01 -4.90
N PRO A 22 -4.32 21.58 -4.72
CA PRO A 22 -4.61 22.85 -4.07
C PRO A 22 -4.44 22.80 -2.54
N VAL A 23 -4.19 23.96 -1.92
CA VAL A 23 -4.17 24.09 -0.46
C VAL A 23 -5.54 23.69 0.11
N PRO A 24 -5.60 22.86 1.17
CA PRO A 24 -6.86 22.45 1.77
C PRO A 24 -7.71 23.64 2.23
N PRO A 25 -9.04 23.64 1.96
CA PRO A 25 -9.91 24.73 2.40
C PRO A 25 -9.85 24.98 3.91
N LEU A 26 -9.65 23.91 4.70
CA LEU A 26 -9.59 23.97 6.16
C LEU A 26 -8.17 24.23 6.71
N ALA A 27 -7.21 24.67 5.92
CA ALA A 27 -5.80 24.81 6.35
C ALA A 27 -5.60 25.59 7.66
N LYS A 28 -6.37 26.65 7.90
CA LYS A 28 -6.32 27.40 9.17
C LYS A 28 -6.82 26.60 10.37
N SER A 29 -7.91 25.85 10.20
CA SER A 29 -8.47 24.98 11.22
C SER A 29 -7.53 23.80 11.52
N ILE A 30 -6.88 23.24 10.49
CA ILE A 30 -5.84 22.22 10.65
C ILE A 30 -4.70 22.76 11.51
N CYS A 31 -4.12 23.91 11.13
CA CYS A 31 -3.04 24.54 11.93
C CYS A 31 -3.51 24.85 13.36
N PHE A 32 -4.72 25.41 13.51
CA PHE A 32 -5.29 25.71 14.82
C PHE A 32 -5.35 24.47 15.71
N SER A 33 -5.90 23.37 15.22
CA SER A 33 -6.03 22.13 15.97
C SER A 33 -4.69 21.45 16.27
N LEU A 34 -3.74 21.46 15.33
CA LEU A 34 -2.38 20.96 15.59
C LEU A 34 -1.71 21.68 16.77
N TYR A 35 -1.87 23.00 16.87
CA TYR A 35 -1.34 23.77 17.99
C TYR A 35 -2.14 23.56 19.28
N GLN A 36 -3.45 23.28 19.23
CA GLN A 36 -4.21 22.87 20.42
C GLN A 36 -3.74 21.51 20.94
N ILE A 37 -3.48 20.54 20.06
CA ILE A 37 -2.89 19.26 20.44
C ILE A 37 -1.53 19.48 21.09
N GLN A 38 -0.66 20.30 20.49
CA GLN A 38 0.66 20.59 21.06
C GLN A 38 0.59 21.17 22.48
N ASP A 39 -0.40 22.03 22.76
CA ASP A 39 -0.61 22.65 24.07
C ASP A 39 -1.00 21.63 25.17
N LEU A 40 -1.42 20.41 24.80
CA LEU A 40 -1.68 19.31 25.75
C LEU A 40 -0.39 18.63 26.27
N PHE A 41 0.74 18.87 25.60
CA PHE A 41 2.02 18.24 25.90
C PHE A 41 3.06 19.26 26.36
N ASP A 42 4.11 18.78 27.02
CA ASP A 42 5.25 19.59 27.45
C ASP A 42 6.15 19.88 26.22
N CYS A 43 5.71 20.81 25.36
CA CYS A 43 6.38 21.17 24.11
C CYS A 43 7.00 22.57 24.16
N GLY A 44 8.07 22.75 23.38
CA GLY A 44 8.66 24.04 23.07
C GLY A 44 7.88 24.83 22.02
N TYR A 45 8.34 26.05 21.74
CA TYR A 45 7.69 26.96 20.79
C TYR A 45 8.10 26.66 19.33
N THR A 46 7.29 25.85 18.64
CA THR A 46 7.52 25.38 17.25
C THR A 46 7.09 26.37 16.18
N LEU A 47 6.29 27.38 16.52
CA LEU A 47 5.69 28.34 15.58
C LEU A 47 6.72 29.09 14.72
N LEU A 48 7.93 29.30 15.24
CA LEU A 48 9.01 29.96 14.49
C LEU A 48 9.74 29.02 13.51
N ARG A 49 9.63 27.69 13.69
CA ARG A 49 10.28 26.70 12.83
C ARG A 49 9.59 26.61 11.46
N VAL A 50 8.26 26.78 11.45
CA VAL A 50 7.39 26.74 10.26
C VAL A 50 6.71 28.08 9.97
N ARG A 51 7.40 29.18 10.29
CA ARG A 51 6.81 30.53 10.25
C ARG A 51 6.28 30.88 8.87
N ASP A 52 7.05 30.59 7.83
CA ASP A 52 6.75 31.05 6.48
C ASP A 52 5.57 30.25 5.88
N GLU A 53 5.50 28.95 6.19
CA GLU A 53 4.39 28.05 5.90
C GLU A 53 3.09 28.52 6.57
N LEU A 54 3.13 28.87 7.87
CA LEU A 54 1.94 29.35 8.59
C LEU A 54 1.45 30.71 8.07
N VAL A 55 2.35 31.57 7.58
CA VAL A 55 1.97 32.83 6.92
C VAL A 55 1.31 32.54 5.58
N GLN A 56 1.86 31.62 4.79
CA GLN A 56 1.28 31.18 3.52
C GLN A 56 -0.13 30.62 3.71
N LEU A 57 -0.34 29.79 4.74
CA LEU A 57 -1.64 29.20 5.08
C LEU A 57 -2.62 30.20 5.71
N GLY A 58 -2.20 31.45 5.95
CA GLY A 58 -3.02 32.48 6.58
C GLY A 58 -3.37 32.20 8.04
N TYR A 59 -2.66 31.27 8.69
CA TYR A 59 -2.82 30.99 10.12
C TYR A 59 -2.01 31.98 10.97
N LEU A 60 -0.84 32.41 10.51
CA LEU A 60 0.04 33.33 11.23
C LEU A 60 0.06 34.73 10.62
N TYR A 61 -0.21 35.72 11.47
CA TYR A 61 -0.09 37.13 11.15
C TYR A 61 1.09 37.75 11.88
N LEU A 62 1.95 38.44 11.13
CA LEU A 62 3.16 39.09 11.64
C LEU A 62 3.00 40.62 11.66
N LEU A 63 2.52 41.15 12.78
CA LEU A 63 2.31 42.61 12.93
C LEU A 63 3.44 43.26 13.73
N PRO A 64 3.85 44.50 13.39
CA PRO A 64 4.73 45.26 14.26
C PRO A 64 3.94 45.71 15.52
N PRO A 65 4.59 45.85 16.69
CA PRO A 65 3.92 46.20 17.95
C PRO A 65 3.06 47.47 17.87
N GLU A 66 3.44 48.43 17.04
CA GLU A 66 2.77 49.72 16.84
C GLU A 66 1.35 49.59 16.28
N LEU A 67 1.06 48.51 15.54
CA LEU A 67 -0.28 48.27 14.98
C LEU A 67 -1.23 47.57 15.96
N LEU A 68 -0.72 47.07 17.09
CA LEU A 68 -1.59 46.46 18.11
C LEU A 68 -2.40 47.52 18.85
N PRO A 69 -3.63 47.21 19.32
CA PRO A 69 -4.36 48.06 20.26
C PRO A 69 -3.72 47.99 21.66
N ASP A 70 -4.06 48.96 22.53
CA ASP A 70 -3.77 48.83 23.95
C ASP A 70 -4.75 47.84 24.62
N PRO A 71 -4.31 47.09 25.66
CA PRO A 71 -2.99 47.16 26.32
C PRO A 71 -1.88 46.33 25.65
N GLU A 72 -2.17 45.55 24.60
CA GLU A 72 -1.23 44.60 23.99
C GLU A 72 -0.01 45.30 23.36
N ARG A 73 -0.21 46.46 22.75
CA ARG A 73 0.88 47.35 22.29
C ARG A 73 1.85 47.65 23.43
N SER A 74 1.34 48.19 24.54
CA SER A 74 2.16 48.53 25.71
C SER A 74 2.87 47.33 26.32
N GLN A 75 2.30 46.12 26.23
CA GLN A 75 2.93 44.88 26.67
C GLN A 75 4.04 44.43 25.72
N ALA A 76 3.79 44.38 24.41
CA ALA A 76 4.76 44.01 23.39
C ALA A 76 5.98 44.95 23.42
N MET A 77 5.76 46.25 23.63
CA MET A 77 6.83 47.25 23.73
C MET A 77 7.81 47.01 24.89
N LYS A 78 7.44 46.23 25.92
CA LYS A 78 8.35 45.83 27.02
C LYS A 78 9.40 44.81 26.56
N PHE A 79 9.15 44.12 25.45
CA PHE A 79 10.02 43.09 24.88
C PHE A 79 11.01 43.64 23.83
N LYS A 80 11.15 44.96 23.67
CA LYS A 80 12.08 45.59 22.71
C LYS A 80 13.55 45.14 22.75
N LYS A 81 13.98 44.45 23.81
CA LYS A 81 15.36 43.96 23.99
C LYS A 81 15.49 42.44 24.03
N ARG A 82 14.38 41.69 23.97
CA ARG A 82 14.38 40.22 24.01
C ARG A 82 13.06 39.65 23.47
N SER A 83 13.10 38.50 22.82
CA SER A 83 11.87 37.80 22.45
C SER A 83 11.14 37.27 23.69
N GLY A 84 9.83 37.05 23.59
CA GLY A 84 9.05 36.45 24.66
C GLY A 84 7.55 36.59 24.53
N PHE A 85 6.84 35.85 25.39
CA PHE A 85 5.38 35.83 25.41
C PHE A 85 4.79 37.02 26.18
N PHE A 86 3.73 37.58 25.62
CA PHE A 86 2.85 38.56 26.24
C PHE A 86 1.39 38.17 25.93
N ALA A 87 0.40 38.84 26.55
CA ALA A 87 -1.03 38.63 26.30
C ALA A 87 -1.44 37.16 26.05
N LYS A 88 -1.52 36.35 27.13
CA LYS A 88 -1.94 34.93 27.14
C LYS A 88 -1.64 34.17 25.82
N GLY A 89 -0.36 33.98 25.51
CA GLY A 89 0.10 33.13 24.41
C GLY A 89 0.59 33.86 23.15
N THR A 90 0.60 35.19 23.10
CA THR A 90 1.14 35.92 21.94
C THR A 90 2.66 36.06 22.06
N TYR A 91 3.41 35.64 21.04
CA TYR A 91 4.87 35.75 21.06
C TYR A 91 5.35 37.02 20.35
N PHE A 92 6.31 37.73 20.95
CA PHE A 92 7.06 38.78 20.29
C PHE A 92 8.43 38.24 19.88
N ASP A 93 8.73 38.29 18.59
CA ASP A 93 10.06 37.99 18.06
C ASP A 93 10.88 39.27 17.91
N HIS A 94 11.90 39.42 18.77
CA HIS A 94 12.81 40.55 18.73
C HIS A 94 13.66 40.59 17.45
N LYS A 95 13.98 39.44 16.85
CA LYS A 95 14.84 39.38 15.64
C LYS A 95 14.16 40.05 14.46
N THR A 96 12.86 39.80 14.28
CA THR A 96 12.06 40.37 13.19
C THR A 96 11.28 41.63 13.61
N ASN A 97 11.24 41.94 14.91
CA ASN A 97 10.41 42.99 15.50
C ASN A 97 8.92 42.80 15.15
N ARG A 98 8.44 41.56 15.21
CA ARG A 98 7.06 41.18 14.89
C ARG A 98 6.39 40.45 16.05
N CYS A 99 5.12 40.74 16.26
CA CYS A 99 4.20 39.99 17.10
C CYS A 99 3.60 38.87 16.26
N CYS A 100 3.74 37.63 16.73
CA CYS A 100 3.19 36.42 16.12
C CYS A 100 1.76 36.24 16.62
N ILE A 101 0.79 36.50 15.74
CA ILE A 101 -0.64 36.43 16.06
C ILE A 101 -1.25 35.27 15.28
N THR A 102 -1.75 34.27 15.98
CA THR A 102 -2.37 33.10 15.39
C THR A 102 -3.87 33.28 15.18
N ALA A 103 -4.39 32.73 14.08
CA ALA A 103 -5.82 32.65 13.82
C ALA A 103 -6.52 31.87 14.94
N GLY A 104 -7.74 32.28 15.30
CA GLY A 104 -8.49 31.74 16.44
C GLY A 104 -8.13 32.35 17.82
N SER A 105 -6.95 32.98 17.97
CA SER A 105 -6.55 33.60 19.24
C SER A 105 -7.43 34.79 19.65
N LYS A 106 -7.46 35.10 20.96
CA LYS A 106 -8.21 36.26 21.48
C LYS A 106 -7.75 37.58 20.86
N LEU A 107 -6.45 37.74 20.65
CA LEU A 107 -5.89 38.93 20.02
C LEU A 107 -6.28 39.01 18.55
N TRP A 108 -6.24 37.89 17.81
CA TRP A 108 -6.69 37.85 16.42
C TRP A 108 -8.17 38.27 16.28
N LYS A 109 -9.07 37.71 17.09
CA LYS A 109 -10.51 38.10 17.10
C LYS A 109 -10.70 39.59 17.40
N LYS A 110 -9.90 40.15 18.31
CA LYS A 110 -9.89 41.59 18.63
C LYS A 110 -9.38 42.45 17.46
N LEU A 111 -8.35 42.00 16.76
CA LEU A 111 -7.78 42.74 15.62
C LEU A 111 -8.72 42.75 14.41
N LEU A 112 -9.46 41.67 14.18
CA LEU A 112 -10.51 41.60 13.18
C LEU A 112 -11.67 42.57 13.50
N SER A 113 -12.16 42.58 14.74
CA SER A 113 -13.28 43.46 15.11
C SER A 113 -12.94 44.95 15.06
N LEU A 114 -11.65 45.29 15.17
CA LEU A 114 -11.13 46.65 15.02
C LEU A 114 -10.77 47.01 13.57
N GLY A 115 -10.90 46.09 12.61
CA GLY A 115 -10.55 46.31 11.21
C GLY A 115 -9.05 46.50 10.97
N ILE A 116 -8.19 46.03 11.87
CA ILE A 116 -6.73 46.10 11.74
C ILE A 116 -6.23 44.96 10.84
N LEU A 117 -6.80 43.78 11.00
CA LEU A 117 -6.65 42.67 10.06
C LEU A 117 -7.71 42.77 8.96
N PRO A 118 -7.42 42.33 7.72
CA PRO A 118 -8.40 42.34 6.64
C PRO A 118 -9.62 41.49 7.03
N ALA A 119 -10.81 41.90 6.56
CA ALA A 119 -12.01 41.08 6.71
C ALA A 119 -11.79 39.74 5.98
N GLU A 120 -11.86 38.65 6.73
CA GLU A 120 -11.59 37.31 6.20
C GLU A 120 -12.85 36.64 5.61
N ASP A 121 -12.61 35.58 4.85
CA ASP A 121 -13.61 34.64 4.34
C ASP A 121 -14.46 34.08 5.51
N PRO A 122 -15.76 33.77 5.32
CA PRO A 122 -16.69 33.39 6.40
C PRO A 122 -16.37 32.08 7.14
N GLN A 123 -15.34 31.33 6.76
CA GLN A 123 -14.98 30.10 7.45
C GLN A 123 -14.36 30.42 8.81
N GLU A 124 -15.19 30.28 9.84
CA GLU A 124 -14.75 30.35 11.23
C GLU A 124 -13.71 29.24 11.49
N VAL A 125 -12.58 29.61 12.08
CA VAL A 125 -11.58 28.67 12.57
C VAL A 125 -12.26 27.79 13.62
N ARG A 126 -12.40 26.50 13.32
CA ARG A 126 -12.98 25.50 14.21
C ARG A 126 -11.92 24.50 14.63
N GLU A 127 -12.19 23.85 15.75
CA GLU A 127 -11.42 22.69 16.18
C GLU A 127 -11.85 21.46 15.38
N LEU A 128 -10.88 20.75 14.83
CA LEU A 128 -11.00 19.45 14.18
C LEU A 128 -10.68 18.34 15.18
N SER A 129 -11.41 17.23 15.11
CA SER A 129 -11.08 16.03 15.90
C SER A 129 -9.75 15.40 15.44
N PRO A 130 -9.10 14.55 16.26
CA PRO A 130 -7.92 13.80 15.82
C PRO A 130 -8.14 13.03 14.52
N PHE A 131 -9.33 12.41 14.37
CA PHE A 131 -9.66 11.66 13.17
C PHE A 131 -9.83 12.58 11.95
N GLU A 132 -10.47 13.74 12.08
CA GLU A 132 -10.56 14.72 10.99
C GLU A 132 -9.17 15.24 10.56
N LEU A 133 -8.24 15.37 11.51
CA LEU A 133 -6.86 15.79 11.21
C LEU A 133 -6.10 14.72 10.42
N ILE A 134 -6.09 13.48 10.90
CA ILE A 134 -5.39 12.39 10.21
C ILE A 134 -6.02 12.14 8.83
N GLU A 135 -7.35 12.14 8.72
CA GLU A 135 -8.10 11.97 7.46
C GLU A 135 -7.79 13.08 6.45
N THR A 136 -7.35 14.25 6.91
CA THR A 136 -6.96 15.36 6.01
C THR A 136 -5.46 15.35 5.70
N ILE A 137 -4.59 15.08 6.68
CA ILE A 137 -3.13 15.24 6.53
C ILE A 137 -2.49 14.01 5.87
N VAL A 138 -2.89 12.80 6.25
CA VAL A 138 -2.29 11.56 5.75
C VAL A 138 -2.43 11.41 4.24
N PRO A 139 -3.61 11.65 3.61
CA PRO A 139 -3.71 11.58 2.15
C PRO A 139 -2.77 12.55 1.42
N LEU A 140 -2.61 13.77 1.95
CA LEU A 140 -1.71 14.77 1.38
C LEU A 140 -0.25 14.34 1.47
N ALA A 141 0.14 13.76 2.61
CA ALA A 141 1.48 13.21 2.78
C ALA A 141 1.68 11.98 1.86
N SER A 142 0.72 11.08 1.77
CA SER A 142 0.79 9.90 0.89
C SER A 142 1.00 10.29 -0.59
N GLU A 143 0.29 11.30 -1.09
CA GLU A 143 0.47 11.81 -2.45
C GLU A 143 1.88 12.39 -2.68
N ARG A 144 2.43 13.10 -1.69
CA ARG A 144 3.78 13.66 -1.75
C ARG A 144 4.86 12.59 -1.63
N PHE A 145 4.63 11.57 -0.83
CA PHE A 145 5.49 10.40 -0.71
C PHE A 145 5.63 9.66 -2.04
N ALA A 146 4.53 9.47 -2.78
CA ALA A 146 4.56 8.91 -4.13
C ALA A 146 5.40 9.74 -5.12
N GLN A 147 5.71 11.00 -4.79
CA GLN A 147 6.56 11.90 -5.55
C GLN A 147 8.01 11.98 -5.01
N GLY A 148 8.37 11.11 -4.06
CA GLY A 148 9.72 10.99 -3.48
C GLY A 148 10.05 12.02 -2.39
N ASP A 149 9.04 12.58 -1.71
CA ASP A 149 9.24 13.57 -0.65
C ASP A 149 9.53 12.90 0.71
N GLN A 150 10.76 13.08 1.23
CA GLN A 150 11.13 12.54 2.53
C GLN A 150 10.34 13.16 3.70
N THR A 151 9.99 14.46 3.63
CA THR A 151 9.19 15.09 4.69
C THR A 151 7.79 14.47 4.78
N ALA A 152 7.28 13.91 3.68
CA ALA A 152 6.02 13.20 3.67
C ALA A 152 6.12 11.85 4.39
N VAL A 153 7.23 11.10 4.21
CA VAL A 153 7.49 9.86 4.96
C VAL A 153 7.52 10.14 6.46
N ASP A 154 8.25 11.18 6.86
CA ASP A 154 8.36 11.56 8.28
C ASP A 154 6.98 11.94 8.85
N THR A 155 6.15 12.65 8.06
CA THR A 155 4.77 12.98 8.43
C THR A 155 3.95 11.70 8.64
N LEU A 156 4.00 10.75 7.70
CA LEU A 156 3.24 9.49 7.76
C LEU A 156 3.67 8.64 8.98
N GLY A 157 4.98 8.52 9.23
CA GLY A 157 5.51 7.79 10.39
C GLY A 157 5.13 8.41 11.73
N LEU A 158 5.22 9.73 11.86
CA LEU A 158 4.78 10.44 13.09
C LEU A 158 3.28 10.28 13.33
N TRP A 159 2.45 10.37 12.30
CA TRP A 159 1.01 10.11 12.43
C TRP A 159 0.73 8.64 12.76
N TYR A 160 1.44 7.68 12.18
CA TYR A 160 1.31 6.28 12.54
C TYR A 160 1.60 6.03 14.03
N GLY A 161 2.73 6.55 14.52
CA GLY A 161 3.17 6.30 15.90
C GLY A 161 2.45 7.10 16.98
N LEU A 162 2.09 8.36 16.70
CA LEU A 162 1.54 9.26 17.71
C LEU A 162 0.01 9.34 17.69
N PHE A 163 -0.66 8.88 16.64
CA PHE A 163 -2.13 8.95 16.55
C PHE A 163 -2.86 8.32 17.75
N PRO A 164 -2.48 7.12 18.24
CA PRO A 164 -3.10 6.54 19.44
C PRO A 164 -2.98 7.46 20.67
N ILE A 165 -1.79 8.02 20.90
CA ILE A 165 -1.52 8.94 22.01
C ILE A 165 -2.34 10.23 21.88
N ILE A 166 -2.48 10.75 20.66
CA ILE A 166 -3.29 11.94 20.38
C ILE A 166 -4.76 11.66 20.70
N CYS A 167 -5.31 10.51 20.29
CA CYS A 167 -6.69 10.11 20.62
C CYS A 167 -6.92 10.08 22.14
N ILE A 168 -6.03 9.45 22.90
CA ILE A 168 -6.10 9.39 24.37
C ILE A 168 -6.08 10.79 24.97
N MET A 169 -5.08 11.60 24.60
CA MET A 169 -4.83 12.89 25.24
C MET A 169 -5.89 13.95 24.92
N THR A 170 -6.54 13.83 23.77
CA THR A 170 -7.67 14.68 23.39
C THR A 170 -9.01 14.17 23.92
N GLY A 171 -9.05 12.97 24.50
CA GLY A 171 -10.27 12.34 24.97
C GLY A 171 -11.21 11.95 23.82
N TYR A 172 -10.65 11.50 22.70
CA TYR A 172 -11.43 11.05 21.54
C TYR A 172 -12.14 9.74 21.86
N ASP A 173 -13.48 9.78 21.90
CA ASP A 173 -14.36 8.68 22.29
C ASP A 173 -15.26 8.19 21.14
N GLU A 174 -15.10 8.76 19.94
CA GLU A 174 -15.85 8.34 18.77
C GLU A 174 -15.22 7.09 18.13
N GLN A 175 -16.06 6.16 17.66
CA GLN A 175 -15.59 5.04 16.86
C GLN A 175 -15.66 5.40 15.37
N PRO A 176 -14.51 5.45 14.65
CA PRO A 176 -14.51 5.68 13.23
C PRO A 176 -15.15 4.51 12.48
N GLU A 177 -15.71 4.79 11.30
CA GLU A 177 -16.19 3.75 10.40
C GLU A 177 -15.04 2.83 9.99
N ALA A 178 -15.22 1.50 10.07
CA ALA A 178 -14.17 0.52 9.79
C ALA A 178 -13.51 0.74 8.41
N GLU A 179 -14.30 0.99 7.36
CA GLU A 179 -13.79 1.27 6.02
C GLU A 179 -12.88 2.52 5.98
N LYS A 180 -13.18 3.55 6.78
CA LYS A 180 -12.33 4.75 6.87
C LYS A 180 -11.03 4.47 7.60
N LEU A 181 -11.10 3.69 8.68
CA LEU A 181 -9.93 3.29 9.44
C LEU A 181 -9.01 2.41 8.59
N GLU A 182 -9.54 1.40 7.89
CA GLU A 182 -8.80 0.55 6.97
C GLU A 182 -8.12 1.36 5.86
N ASN A 183 -8.85 2.29 5.24
CA ASN A 183 -8.30 3.18 4.22
C ASN A 183 -7.17 4.05 4.80
N MET A 184 -7.33 4.62 5.99
CA MET A 184 -6.27 5.40 6.64
C MET A 184 -5.06 4.55 6.98
N LEU A 185 -5.27 3.38 7.58
CA LEU A 185 -4.21 2.46 7.94
C LEU A 185 -3.42 2.04 6.69
N SER A 186 -4.08 1.77 5.57
CA SER A 186 -3.39 1.43 4.31
C SER A 186 -2.45 2.53 3.79
N LEU A 187 -2.68 3.79 4.17
CA LEU A 187 -1.84 4.92 3.74
C LEU A 187 -0.65 5.17 4.66
N VAL A 188 -0.65 4.66 5.90
CA VAL A 188 0.40 4.89 6.91
C VAL A 188 1.10 3.62 7.37
N ALA A 189 0.50 2.44 7.16
CA ALA A 189 0.99 1.16 7.62
C ALA A 189 1.92 0.50 6.61
N PHE A 190 3.06 1.15 6.36
CA PHE A 190 4.07 0.65 5.43
C PHE A 190 5.48 0.88 5.99
N PRO A 191 6.49 0.16 5.47
CA PRO A 191 7.77 0.02 6.16
C PRO A 191 8.58 1.30 6.33
N GLU A 192 8.57 2.20 5.35
CA GLU A 192 9.27 3.48 5.48
C GLU A 192 8.60 4.41 6.49
N ALA A 193 7.27 4.36 6.63
CA ALA A 193 6.57 5.04 7.72
C ALA A 193 6.88 4.41 9.07
N PHE A 194 7.00 3.07 9.18
CA PHE A 194 7.41 2.42 10.43
C PHE A 194 8.83 2.78 10.84
N LYS A 195 9.78 2.79 9.89
CA LYS A 195 11.15 3.23 10.15
C LYS A 195 11.22 4.68 10.62
N ALA A 196 10.45 5.56 9.96
CA ALA A 196 10.34 6.95 10.40
C ALA A 196 9.71 7.02 11.80
N ALA A 197 8.66 6.23 12.07
CA ALA A 197 8.04 6.16 13.38
C ALA A 197 9.05 5.73 14.46
N GLU A 198 9.88 4.70 14.24
CA GLU A 198 10.92 4.29 15.21
C GLU A 198 12.02 5.34 15.40
N GLU A 199 12.39 6.09 14.35
CA GLU A 199 13.40 7.16 14.45
C GLU A 199 12.93 8.30 15.38
N TYR A 200 11.66 8.68 15.25
CA TYR A 200 11.08 9.77 16.02
C TYR A 200 10.49 9.32 17.36
N VAL A 201 9.80 8.17 17.38
CA VAL A 201 9.06 7.59 18.50
C VAL A 201 9.79 6.32 18.94
N ARG A 202 10.81 6.50 19.80
CA ARG A 202 11.78 5.43 20.13
C ARG A 202 11.18 4.18 20.79
N ASP A 203 10.11 4.35 21.55
CA ASP A 203 9.41 3.29 22.27
C ASP A 203 7.97 3.23 21.79
N MET A 204 7.77 2.76 20.55
CA MET A 204 6.46 2.44 19.96
C MET A 204 5.82 1.22 20.66
N ASP A 205 5.65 1.33 21.97
CA ASP A 205 4.97 0.35 22.79
C ASP A 205 3.49 0.71 22.82
N PHE A 206 2.74 0.19 21.85
CA PHE A 206 1.31 0.40 21.76
C PHE A 206 0.56 -0.28 22.92
N GLU A 207 1.15 -1.25 23.62
CA GLU A 207 0.49 -2.04 24.67
C GLU A 207 0.33 -1.25 25.97
N ASP A 208 1.26 -0.34 26.27
CA ASP A 208 1.20 0.52 27.46
C ASP A 208 0.11 1.60 27.39
N PHE A 209 -0.44 1.88 26.19
CA PHE A 209 -1.39 2.98 25.96
C PHE A 209 -2.79 2.52 25.52
N ILE A 210 -2.94 1.28 25.04
CA ILE A 210 -4.22 0.77 24.54
C ILE A 210 -4.98 0.11 25.69
N ASP A 211 -6.02 0.80 26.18
CA ASP A 211 -7.11 0.11 26.89
C ASP A 211 -8.04 -0.49 25.84
N GLU A 212 -7.96 -1.81 25.65
CA GLU A 212 -8.80 -2.58 24.71
C GLU A 212 -10.30 -2.36 24.93
N GLU A 213 -10.73 -2.00 26.15
CA GLU A 213 -12.14 -1.72 26.46
C GLU A 213 -12.57 -0.30 26.04
N GLU A 214 -11.67 0.69 26.02
CA GLU A 214 -12.00 2.09 25.71
C GLU A 214 -11.79 2.44 24.23
N MET A 215 -10.80 1.85 23.54
CA MET A 215 -10.50 2.14 22.12
C MET A 215 -10.11 0.89 21.32
N PRO A 216 -11.07 0.00 21.02
CA PRO A 216 -10.80 -1.28 20.35
C PRO A 216 -10.20 -1.13 18.94
N PHE A 217 -10.44 0.00 18.27
CA PHE A 217 -9.89 0.27 16.94
C PHE A 217 -8.36 0.46 16.92
N LEU A 218 -7.72 0.69 18.08
CA LEU A 218 -6.27 0.83 18.18
C LEU A 218 -5.55 -0.51 18.16
N GLU A 219 -6.22 -1.61 18.51
CA GLU A 219 -5.66 -2.97 18.39
C GLU A 219 -5.30 -3.27 16.93
N GLU A 220 -6.26 -3.04 16.03
CA GLU A 220 -6.09 -3.17 14.57
C GLU A 220 -5.02 -2.21 14.02
N TRP A 221 -4.84 -1.04 14.63
CA TRP A 221 -3.82 -0.06 14.23
C TRP A 221 -2.38 -0.56 14.45
N SER A 222 -2.14 -1.30 15.53
CA SER A 222 -0.82 -1.81 15.92
C SER A 222 -0.39 -3.06 15.15
N ALA A 223 -1.35 -3.84 14.65
CA ALA A 223 -1.09 -5.15 14.04
C ALA A 223 -0.10 -5.11 12.85
N PRO A 224 -0.17 -4.15 11.91
CA PRO A 224 0.79 -4.08 10.80
C PRO A 224 2.24 -3.86 11.25
N TYR A 225 2.46 -3.05 12.28
CA TYR A 225 3.80 -2.81 12.81
C TYR A 225 4.35 -4.03 13.56
N LYS A 226 3.52 -4.71 14.38
CA LYS A 226 3.91 -5.97 15.02
C LYS A 226 4.35 -7.01 13.99
N LEU A 227 3.55 -7.17 12.93
CA LEU A 227 3.87 -8.06 11.81
C LEU A 227 5.17 -7.65 11.10
N TRP A 228 5.35 -6.36 10.83
CA TRP A 228 6.57 -5.84 10.20
C TRP A 228 7.82 -6.08 11.05
N LYS A 229 7.73 -5.85 12.36
CA LYS A 229 8.82 -6.03 13.33
C LYS A 229 9.10 -7.51 13.64
N GLY A 230 8.23 -8.42 13.21
CA GLY A 230 8.34 -9.86 13.50
C GLY A 230 8.02 -10.20 14.97
N LEU A 231 7.30 -9.32 15.68
CA LEU A 231 6.84 -9.56 17.04
C LEU A 231 5.65 -10.53 16.98
N ASN A 232 5.93 -11.82 17.11
CA ASN A 232 4.90 -12.82 17.40
C ASN A 232 4.76 -12.96 18.93
N ASP A 233 3.53 -13.15 19.42
CA ASP A 233 3.19 -13.28 20.85
C ASP A 233 3.90 -14.43 21.61
N GLU A 234 4.77 -15.22 20.95
CA GLU A 234 5.37 -16.43 21.54
C GLU A 234 6.90 -16.43 21.70
N ASP A 235 7.66 -15.45 21.19
CA ASP A 235 9.13 -15.50 21.25
C ASP A 235 9.74 -14.36 22.08
N GLU A 236 9.98 -14.67 23.37
CA GLU A 236 10.88 -13.94 24.26
C GLU A 236 12.28 -13.83 23.64
N TYR A 237 12.74 -12.59 23.45
CA TYR A 237 14.16 -12.18 23.37
C TYR A 237 15.08 -13.09 22.56
N GLU A 238 15.17 -12.89 21.24
CA GLU A 238 16.37 -13.25 20.48
C GLU A 238 16.98 -12.02 19.80
N ASP A 239 18.22 -11.74 20.26
CA ASP A 239 19.25 -10.78 19.84
C ASP A 239 18.97 -9.81 18.66
N GLU A 240 19.06 -8.51 19.00
CA GLU A 240 19.29 -7.37 18.10
C GLU A 240 20.58 -7.55 17.29
N ASP A 241 20.60 -8.31 16.19
CA ASP A 241 21.72 -8.27 15.22
C ASP A 241 21.41 -8.98 13.87
N ASP A 242 20.16 -8.97 13.38
CA ASP A 242 19.88 -9.40 12.00
C ASP A 242 19.08 -8.32 11.24
N GLU A 243 19.80 -7.53 10.43
CA GLU A 243 19.31 -6.51 9.48
C GLU A 243 18.40 -7.10 8.36
N THR A 244 17.83 -8.28 8.54
CA THR A 244 17.00 -9.00 7.55
C THR A 244 15.53 -9.01 7.96
N LEU A 245 14.97 -7.82 8.18
CA LEU A 245 13.55 -7.65 8.47
C LEU A 245 12.65 -7.84 7.22
N CYS A 246 11.83 -8.89 7.31
CA CYS A 246 10.43 -8.94 6.86
C CYS A 246 10.02 -9.17 5.38
N PRO A 247 10.54 -10.19 4.66
CA PRO A 247 10.05 -10.55 3.31
C PRO A 247 8.55 -10.90 3.25
N GLU A 248 7.95 -11.42 4.33
CA GLU A 248 6.55 -11.85 4.34
C GLU A 248 5.55 -10.68 4.39
N PHE A 249 5.88 -9.60 5.10
CA PHE A 249 5.05 -8.41 5.15
C PHE A 249 4.99 -7.72 3.78
N TYR A 250 6.15 -7.51 3.15
CA TYR A 250 6.19 -6.98 1.78
C TYR A 250 5.46 -7.88 0.79
N ARG A 251 5.59 -9.20 0.93
CA ARG A 251 4.84 -10.17 0.11
C ARG A 251 3.33 -9.95 0.22
N ASN A 252 2.81 -9.72 1.43
CA ASN A 252 1.38 -9.48 1.63
C ASN A 252 0.94 -8.17 0.97
N LEU A 253 1.71 -7.09 1.15
CA LEU A 253 1.44 -5.79 0.51
C LEU A 253 1.48 -5.89 -1.02
N VAL A 254 2.42 -6.64 -1.59
CA VAL A 254 2.47 -6.93 -3.03
C VAL A 254 1.14 -7.51 -3.51
N TYR A 255 0.64 -8.57 -2.86
CA TYR A 255 -0.60 -9.22 -3.28
C TYR A 255 -1.83 -8.34 -3.06
N GLU A 256 -1.85 -7.53 -2.00
CA GLU A 256 -2.91 -6.56 -1.75
C GLU A 256 -2.97 -5.50 -2.87
N CYS A 257 -1.84 -4.84 -3.18
CA CYS A 257 -1.75 -3.86 -4.26
C CYS A 257 -2.10 -4.49 -5.62
N MET A 258 -1.65 -5.72 -5.89
CA MET A 258 -2.02 -6.45 -7.11
C MET A 258 -3.54 -6.67 -7.21
N SER A 259 -4.23 -6.96 -6.11
CA SER A 259 -5.69 -7.14 -6.11
C SER A 259 -6.45 -5.84 -6.43
N LYS A 260 -5.88 -4.69 -6.05
CA LYS A 260 -6.40 -3.33 -6.31
C LYS A 260 -5.98 -2.77 -7.68
N ASN A 261 -5.15 -3.49 -8.44
CA ASN A 261 -4.51 -3.06 -9.71
C ASN A 261 -3.50 -1.90 -9.54
N GLU A 262 -2.92 -1.75 -8.35
CA GLU A 262 -1.91 -0.75 -8.00
C GLU A 262 -0.50 -1.29 -8.32
N PHE A 263 -0.23 -1.56 -9.59
CA PHE A 263 0.96 -2.32 -10.00
C PHE A 263 2.30 -1.61 -9.75
N ALA A 264 2.32 -0.26 -9.76
CA ALA A 264 3.53 0.50 -9.46
C ALA A 264 3.95 0.34 -7.99
N GLU A 265 2.97 0.39 -7.09
CA GLU A 265 3.21 0.22 -5.64
C GLU A 265 3.56 -1.23 -5.31
N ALA A 266 2.92 -2.19 -5.97
CA ALA A 266 3.29 -3.60 -5.87
C ALA A 266 4.76 -3.83 -6.28
N ASP A 267 5.23 -3.25 -7.41
CA ASP A 267 6.63 -3.42 -7.85
C ASP A 267 7.62 -2.80 -6.87
N ARG A 268 7.25 -1.66 -6.28
CA ARG A 268 8.02 -1.01 -5.24
C ARG A 268 8.17 -1.92 -4.01
N TYR A 269 7.07 -2.47 -3.48
CA TYR A 269 7.15 -3.41 -2.36
C TYR A 269 7.94 -4.68 -2.68
N ALA A 270 7.81 -5.20 -3.91
CA ALA A 270 8.60 -6.34 -4.35
C ALA A 270 10.10 -6.03 -4.36
N SER A 271 10.51 -4.80 -4.70
CA SER A 271 11.92 -4.38 -4.67
C SER A 271 12.53 -4.39 -3.27
N TYR A 272 11.72 -4.36 -2.21
CA TYR A 272 12.16 -4.44 -0.82
C TYR A 272 12.20 -5.85 -0.24
N MET A 273 11.72 -6.86 -1.00
CA MET A 273 11.72 -8.26 -0.54
C MET A 273 13.12 -8.88 -0.52
N GLY A 274 14.11 -8.27 -1.17
CA GLY A 274 15.50 -8.70 -1.20
C GLY A 274 16.31 -7.89 -2.21
N ASP A 275 17.63 -8.12 -2.24
CA ASP A 275 18.54 -7.46 -3.19
C ASP A 275 18.13 -7.73 -4.65
N GLU A 276 18.61 -6.90 -5.59
CA GLU A 276 18.37 -7.08 -7.05
C GLU A 276 18.78 -8.47 -7.58
N LYS A 277 19.60 -9.20 -6.84
CA LYS A 277 20.07 -10.55 -7.17
C LYS A 277 19.25 -11.66 -6.51
N ASP A 278 18.32 -11.32 -5.63
CA ASP A 278 17.46 -12.26 -4.94
C ASP A 278 16.44 -12.88 -5.92
N PRO A 279 16.45 -14.22 -6.12
CA PRO A 279 15.48 -14.90 -6.97
C PRO A 279 14.02 -14.67 -6.57
N SER A 280 13.74 -14.50 -5.28
CA SER A 280 12.40 -14.24 -4.75
C SER A 280 11.89 -12.86 -5.16
N CYS A 281 12.75 -11.83 -5.04
CA CYS A 281 12.46 -10.47 -5.51
C CYS A 281 12.15 -10.48 -7.02
N LEU A 282 13.02 -11.10 -7.82
CA LEU A 282 12.83 -11.19 -9.26
C LEU A 282 11.54 -11.92 -9.65
N LEU A 283 11.20 -13.02 -8.95
CA LEU A 283 9.97 -13.77 -9.20
C LEU A 283 8.73 -12.90 -9.00
N HIS A 284 8.63 -12.20 -7.86
CA HIS A 284 7.48 -11.34 -7.56
C HIS A 284 7.37 -10.18 -8.57
N ARG A 285 8.48 -9.51 -8.90
CA ARG A 285 8.51 -8.47 -9.94
C ARG A 285 8.04 -8.98 -11.31
N CYS A 286 8.43 -10.20 -11.68
CA CYS A 286 7.93 -10.86 -12.89
C CYS A 286 6.42 -11.13 -12.82
N MET A 287 5.91 -11.62 -11.70
CA MET A 287 4.48 -11.89 -11.49
C MET A 287 3.64 -10.61 -11.56
N ILE A 288 4.09 -9.52 -10.93
CA ILE A 288 3.42 -8.21 -10.96
C ILE A 288 3.37 -7.67 -12.39
N SER A 289 4.51 -7.70 -13.09
CA SER A 289 4.61 -7.25 -14.48
C SER A 289 3.66 -8.05 -15.38
N LEU A 290 3.62 -9.37 -15.22
CA LEU A 290 2.74 -10.25 -15.98
C LEU A 290 1.26 -9.96 -15.73
N ALA A 291 0.87 -9.79 -14.46
CA ALA A 291 -0.49 -9.41 -14.08
C ALA A 291 -0.90 -8.05 -14.67
N CYS A 292 -0.01 -7.06 -14.61
CA CYS A 292 -0.21 -5.74 -15.20
C CYS A 292 -0.45 -5.84 -16.71
N HIS A 293 0.42 -6.53 -17.46
CA HIS A 293 0.28 -6.68 -18.92
C HIS A 293 -1.01 -7.42 -19.31
N HIS A 294 -1.43 -8.42 -18.53
CA HIS A 294 -2.72 -9.08 -18.71
C HIS A 294 -3.90 -8.14 -18.46
N TRP A 295 -3.84 -7.34 -17.39
CA TRP A 295 -4.86 -6.35 -17.08
C TRP A 295 -4.96 -5.30 -18.19
N ILE A 296 -3.84 -4.71 -18.62
CA ILE A 296 -3.76 -3.73 -19.71
C ILE A 296 -4.39 -4.28 -21.00
N LYS A 297 -4.10 -5.54 -21.36
CA LYS A 297 -4.63 -6.17 -22.58
C LYS A 297 -6.16 -6.26 -22.59
N ARG A 298 -6.80 -6.32 -21.41
CA ARG A 298 -8.27 -6.37 -21.23
C ARG A 298 -8.92 -4.98 -21.22
N GLN A 299 -8.16 -3.90 -21.02
CA GLN A 299 -8.70 -2.55 -20.97
C GLN A 299 -8.93 -1.95 -22.37
N THR A 300 -9.94 -1.09 -22.48
CA THR A 300 -10.21 -0.28 -23.69
C THR A 300 -10.60 1.16 -23.28
N PRO A 301 -9.77 2.18 -23.55
CA PRO A 301 -8.47 2.13 -24.23
C PRO A 301 -7.40 1.43 -23.39
N ARG A 302 -6.34 0.93 -24.03
CA ARG A 302 -5.22 0.28 -23.35
C ARG A 302 -4.32 1.34 -22.72
N PRO A 303 -4.15 1.38 -21.38
CA PRO A 303 -3.21 2.28 -20.74
C PRO A 303 -1.76 1.83 -20.97
N LEU A 304 -0.81 2.73 -20.75
CA LEU A 304 0.61 2.39 -20.72
C LEU A 304 0.95 1.71 -19.38
N PRO A 305 1.88 0.73 -19.37
CA PRO A 305 2.36 0.17 -18.12
C PRO A 305 3.17 1.23 -17.33
N PRO A 306 3.15 1.18 -15.99
CA PRO A 306 4.07 1.94 -15.14
C PRO A 306 5.53 1.78 -15.55
N GLU A 307 6.32 2.87 -15.49
CA GLU A 307 7.73 2.88 -15.91
C GLU A 307 8.64 2.00 -15.03
N SER A 308 8.25 1.73 -13.79
CA SER A 308 9.03 0.89 -12.87
C SER A 308 8.98 -0.61 -13.22
N LEU A 309 7.91 -1.04 -13.91
CA LEU A 309 7.66 -2.45 -14.21
C LEU A 309 8.54 -2.97 -15.34
N LEU A 310 8.80 -4.27 -15.27
CA LEU A 310 9.50 -4.98 -16.34
C LEU A 310 8.64 -5.00 -17.62
N THR A 311 9.30 -4.78 -18.74
CA THR A 311 8.71 -5.06 -20.05
C THR A 311 8.42 -6.56 -20.18
N ILE A 312 7.56 -6.95 -21.13
CA ILE A 312 7.27 -8.38 -21.38
C ILE A 312 8.56 -9.16 -21.71
N ALA A 313 9.50 -8.52 -22.44
CA ALA A 313 10.79 -9.12 -22.78
C ALA A 313 11.69 -9.32 -21.54
N GLU A 314 11.75 -8.33 -20.64
CA GLU A 314 12.51 -8.44 -19.39
C GLU A 314 11.88 -9.44 -18.43
N THR A 315 10.54 -9.47 -18.34
CA THR A 315 9.79 -10.47 -17.56
C THR A 315 10.11 -11.88 -18.05
N LYS A 316 10.11 -12.09 -19.38
CA LYS A 316 10.48 -13.37 -19.98
C LYS A 316 11.91 -13.76 -19.62
N ALA A 317 12.88 -12.86 -19.81
CA ALA A 317 14.29 -13.12 -19.51
C ALA A 317 14.51 -13.41 -18.02
N GLY A 318 13.84 -12.69 -17.12
CA GLY A 318 13.88 -12.92 -15.68
C GLY A 318 13.36 -14.31 -15.30
N LEU A 319 12.22 -14.72 -15.86
CA LEU A 319 11.65 -16.06 -15.62
C LEU A 319 12.52 -17.18 -16.21
N GLU A 320 13.11 -16.98 -17.40
CA GLU A 320 14.07 -17.91 -18.00
C GLU A 320 15.32 -18.06 -17.12
N TYR A 321 15.83 -16.97 -16.56
CA TYR A 321 16.91 -17.02 -15.58
C TYR A 321 16.54 -17.82 -14.33
N LEU A 322 15.33 -17.61 -13.77
CA LEU A 322 14.84 -18.35 -12.60
C LEU A 322 14.71 -19.86 -12.86
N ILE A 323 14.36 -20.27 -14.08
CA ILE A 323 14.27 -21.70 -14.46
C ILE A 323 15.63 -22.42 -14.39
N GLU A 324 16.72 -21.70 -14.71
CA GLU A 324 18.09 -22.22 -14.70
C GLU A 324 18.68 -22.34 -13.27
N LEU A 325 18.03 -21.72 -12.28
CA LEU A 325 18.43 -21.84 -10.89
C LEU A 325 18.09 -23.23 -10.31
N PRO A 326 18.80 -23.67 -9.25
CA PRO A 326 18.54 -24.94 -8.57
C PRO A 326 17.27 -24.87 -7.69
N VAL A 327 16.12 -24.56 -8.29
CA VAL A 327 14.82 -24.48 -7.63
C VAL A 327 14.06 -25.82 -7.66
N PRO A 328 13.12 -26.04 -6.72
CA PRO A 328 12.18 -27.17 -6.76
C PRO A 328 11.44 -27.25 -8.10
N GLU A 329 11.08 -28.47 -8.50
CA GLU A 329 10.39 -28.71 -9.78
C GLU A 329 9.03 -27.99 -9.88
N GLN A 330 8.36 -27.77 -8.75
CA GLN A 330 7.10 -27.02 -8.69
C GLN A 330 7.31 -25.55 -9.07
N GLU A 331 8.31 -24.89 -8.49
CA GLU A 331 8.67 -23.50 -8.82
C GLU A 331 9.17 -23.38 -10.26
N ARG A 332 9.97 -24.35 -10.72
CA ARG A 332 10.39 -24.41 -12.13
C ARG A 332 9.20 -24.51 -13.07
N THR A 333 8.21 -25.33 -12.73
CA THR A 333 6.97 -25.48 -13.51
C THR A 333 6.17 -24.19 -13.53
N LEU A 334 6.04 -23.51 -12.38
CA LEU A 334 5.37 -22.22 -12.28
C LEU A 334 6.05 -21.16 -13.16
N CYS A 335 7.38 -21.06 -13.10
CA CYS A 335 8.14 -20.14 -13.95
C CYS A 335 7.94 -20.45 -15.45
N ARG A 336 7.94 -21.73 -15.85
CA ARG A 336 7.64 -22.14 -17.23
C ARG A 336 6.22 -21.73 -17.67
N MET A 337 5.23 -21.85 -16.79
CA MET A 337 3.87 -21.36 -17.06
C MET A 337 3.84 -19.84 -17.27
N PHE A 338 4.61 -19.08 -16.48
CA PHE A 338 4.71 -17.63 -16.67
C PHE A 338 5.44 -17.27 -17.96
N VAL A 339 6.51 -17.98 -18.34
CA VAL A 339 7.17 -17.78 -19.65
C VAL A 339 6.18 -18.01 -20.78
N LEU A 340 5.37 -19.08 -20.72
CA LEU A 340 4.31 -19.33 -21.69
C LEU A 340 3.35 -18.12 -21.80
N GLN A 341 2.94 -17.53 -20.68
CA GLN A 341 2.08 -16.33 -20.66
C GLN A 341 2.77 -15.11 -21.30
N THR A 342 4.07 -14.91 -21.08
CA THR A 342 4.82 -13.82 -21.75
C THR A 342 4.84 -13.98 -23.28
N LEU A 343 4.95 -15.20 -23.79
CA LEU A 343 4.91 -15.49 -25.23
C LEU A 343 3.52 -15.17 -25.81
N ILE A 344 2.45 -15.56 -25.10
CA ILE A 344 1.05 -15.26 -25.46
C ILE A 344 0.77 -13.74 -25.46
N LEU A 345 1.31 -13.01 -24.48
CA LEU A 345 1.18 -11.55 -24.41
C LEU A 345 1.94 -10.84 -25.53
N SER A 346 3.11 -11.36 -25.90
CA SER A 346 3.94 -10.84 -27.00
C SER A 346 3.39 -11.18 -28.39
N GLY A 347 2.43 -12.11 -28.47
CA GLY A 347 1.89 -12.61 -29.75
C GLY A 347 2.76 -13.66 -30.44
N ASP A 348 3.76 -14.22 -29.75
CA ASP A 348 4.60 -15.31 -30.26
C ASP A 348 3.91 -16.66 -30.03
N TYR A 349 2.78 -16.86 -30.71
CA TYR A 349 1.97 -18.06 -30.62
C TYR A 349 2.69 -19.34 -31.04
N PRO A 350 3.57 -19.36 -32.07
CA PRO A 350 4.34 -20.55 -32.40
C PRO A 350 5.24 -21.02 -31.25
N ALA A 351 6.01 -20.12 -30.64
CA ALA A 351 6.85 -20.47 -29.49
C ALA A 351 6.02 -20.88 -28.27
N ALA A 352 4.87 -20.22 -28.04
CA ALA A 352 3.95 -20.59 -26.98
C ALA A 352 3.42 -22.03 -27.15
N VAL A 353 3.01 -22.41 -28.37
CA VAL A 353 2.53 -23.76 -28.66
C VAL A 353 3.64 -24.79 -28.47
N GLU A 354 4.85 -24.52 -28.95
CA GLU A 354 5.99 -25.43 -28.79
C GLU A 354 6.31 -25.68 -27.31
N MET A 355 6.43 -24.62 -26.52
CA MET A 355 6.68 -24.71 -25.08
C MET A 355 5.56 -25.47 -24.36
N HIS A 356 4.30 -25.14 -24.67
CA HIS A 356 3.14 -25.80 -24.11
C HIS A 356 3.16 -27.31 -24.39
N GLN A 357 3.40 -27.71 -25.64
CA GLN A 357 3.48 -29.13 -26.01
C GLN A 357 4.63 -29.84 -25.28
N GLN A 358 5.81 -29.21 -25.19
CA GLN A 358 6.97 -29.77 -24.50
C GLN A 358 6.67 -30.04 -23.02
N MET A 359 6.05 -29.10 -22.31
CA MET A 359 5.65 -29.27 -20.90
C MET A 359 4.72 -30.48 -20.72
N TYR A 360 3.75 -30.66 -21.61
CA TYR A 360 2.82 -31.78 -21.53
C TYR A 360 3.44 -33.12 -21.95
N ILE A 361 4.38 -33.14 -22.90
CA ILE A 361 5.14 -34.34 -23.25
C ILE A 361 5.92 -34.84 -22.03
N GLU A 362 6.58 -33.94 -21.30
CA GLU A 362 7.29 -34.26 -20.06
C GLU A 362 6.34 -34.79 -18.98
N ALA A 363 5.20 -34.13 -18.78
CA ALA A 363 4.18 -34.55 -17.82
C ALA A 363 3.62 -35.95 -18.15
N ILE A 364 3.33 -36.23 -19.42
CA ILE A 364 2.88 -37.56 -19.90
C ILE A 364 3.97 -38.61 -19.63
N ALA A 365 5.23 -38.30 -19.92
CA ALA A 365 6.34 -39.22 -19.69
C ALA A 365 6.52 -39.54 -18.19
N ALA A 366 6.36 -38.55 -17.32
CA ALA A 366 6.38 -38.73 -15.86
C ALA A 366 5.18 -39.58 -15.38
N LEU A 367 3.97 -39.30 -15.88
CA LEU A 367 2.75 -40.00 -15.53
C LEU A 367 2.78 -41.49 -15.95
N LYS A 368 3.39 -41.79 -17.11
CA LYS A 368 3.60 -43.17 -17.58
C LYS A 368 4.41 -44.03 -16.59
N LYS A 369 5.36 -43.44 -15.87
CA LYS A 369 6.20 -44.14 -14.88
C LYS A 369 5.45 -44.45 -13.57
N ARG A 370 4.31 -43.80 -13.30
CA ARG A 370 3.51 -44.03 -12.09
C ARG A 370 2.75 -45.34 -12.17
N ARG A 371 2.58 -46.01 -11.00
CA ARG A 371 1.80 -47.24 -10.88
C ARG A 371 0.35 -46.99 -11.33
N ASN A 372 -0.19 -47.94 -12.08
CA ASN A 372 -1.59 -47.88 -12.48
C ASN A 372 -2.48 -47.95 -11.24
N GLY A 373 -3.38 -46.98 -11.12
CA GLY A 373 -4.25 -46.82 -9.98
C GLY A 373 -5.10 -45.57 -10.14
N TYR A 374 -5.98 -45.35 -9.18
CA TYR A 374 -6.96 -44.28 -9.19
C TYR A 374 -6.33 -42.89 -9.33
N ALA A 375 -5.32 -42.57 -8.52
CA ALA A 375 -4.62 -41.28 -8.58
C ALA A 375 -4.00 -40.99 -9.95
N LYS A 376 -3.53 -42.03 -10.66
CA LYS A 376 -3.04 -41.88 -12.03
C LYS A 376 -4.16 -41.56 -13.00
N GLN A 377 -5.31 -42.23 -12.87
CA GLN A 377 -6.48 -42.00 -13.72
C GLN A 377 -7.03 -40.56 -13.56
N MET A 378 -7.12 -40.08 -12.32
CA MET A 378 -7.51 -38.69 -12.04
C MET A 378 -6.55 -37.68 -12.69
N GLN A 379 -5.23 -37.93 -12.58
CA GLN A 379 -4.22 -37.08 -13.22
C GLN A 379 -4.23 -37.16 -14.74
N GLU A 380 -4.53 -38.32 -15.34
CA GLU A 380 -4.68 -38.47 -16.78
C GLU A 380 -5.88 -37.65 -17.31
N ILE A 381 -6.99 -37.61 -16.56
CA ILE A 381 -8.15 -36.76 -16.87
C ILE A 381 -7.77 -35.29 -16.77
N ALA A 382 -7.22 -34.86 -15.63
CA ALA A 382 -6.84 -33.47 -15.38
C ALA A 382 -5.83 -32.95 -16.41
N LEU A 383 -4.85 -33.77 -16.78
CA LEU A 383 -3.85 -33.42 -17.80
C LEU A 383 -4.49 -33.31 -19.19
N SER A 384 -5.48 -34.16 -19.52
CA SER A 384 -6.23 -34.04 -20.77
C SER A 384 -6.98 -32.72 -20.84
N ILE A 385 -7.79 -32.43 -19.82
CA ILE A 385 -8.64 -31.23 -19.78
C ILE A 385 -7.80 -29.96 -19.82
N SER A 386 -6.79 -29.85 -18.96
CA SER A 386 -5.94 -28.66 -18.88
C SER A 386 -5.20 -28.35 -20.19
N TYR A 387 -4.75 -29.37 -20.95
CA TYR A 387 -4.10 -29.15 -22.24
C TYR A 387 -5.02 -28.46 -23.25
N PHE A 388 -6.24 -28.98 -23.40
CA PHE A 388 -7.20 -28.43 -24.36
C PHE A 388 -7.73 -27.07 -23.91
N GLN A 389 -7.98 -26.91 -22.61
CA GLN A 389 -8.38 -25.63 -22.03
C GLN A 389 -7.32 -24.55 -22.28
N LEU A 390 -6.05 -24.84 -21.98
CA LEU A 390 -4.99 -23.86 -22.16
C LEU A 390 -4.79 -23.47 -23.64
N LEU A 391 -4.90 -24.42 -24.58
CA LEU A 391 -4.89 -24.11 -26.01
C LEU A 391 -6.06 -23.21 -26.42
N GLN A 392 -7.25 -23.49 -25.89
CA GLN A 392 -8.46 -22.76 -26.24
C GLN A 392 -8.43 -21.32 -25.71
N ASP A 393 -7.99 -21.14 -24.47
CA ASP A 393 -7.98 -19.85 -23.77
C ASP A 393 -6.80 -18.95 -24.19
N SER A 394 -5.67 -19.57 -24.57
CA SER A 394 -4.41 -18.83 -24.83
C SER A 394 -4.25 -18.35 -26.27
N LEU A 395 -4.85 -19.04 -27.24
CA LEU A 395 -4.69 -18.76 -28.66
C LEU A 395 -5.89 -17.97 -29.19
N PRO A 396 -5.70 -16.90 -29.97
CA PRO A 396 -6.81 -16.16 -30.55
C PRO A 396 -7.48 -16.97 -31.67
N ASP A 397 -8.75 -16.71 -31.95
CA ASP A 397 -9.52 -17.49 -32.92
C ASP A 397 -9.05 -17.33 -34.37
N ASP A 398 -8.34 -16.25 -34.66
CA ASP A 398 -7.70 -15.97 -35.95
C ASP A 398 -6.32 -16.64 -36.11
N TYR A 399 -5.80 -17.29 -35.08
CA TYR A 399 -4.59 -18.10 -35.18
C TYR A 399 -4.90 -19.38 -35.96
N LEU A 400 -4.55 -19.39 -37.25
CA LEU A 400 -4.89 -20.44 -38.20
C LEU A 400 -4.63 -21.88 -37.69
N PRO A 401 -3.50 -22.18 -37.00
CA PRO A 401 -3.23 -23.53 -36.51
C PRO A 401 -4.10 -23.97 -35.32
N LYS A 402 -4.83 -23.07 -34.63
CA LYS A 402 -5.58 -23.37 -33.39
C LYS A 402 -6.52 -24.55 -33.56
N LYS A 403 -7.34 -24.54 -34.61
CA LYS A 403 -8.32 -25.62 -34.87
C LYS A 403 -7.63 -26.96 -35.16
N GLU A 404 -6.54 -26.95 -35.93
CA GLU A 404 -5.79 -28.17 -36.25
C GLU A 404 -5.11 -28.75 -35.01
N LEU A 405 -4.53 -27.90 -34.15
CA LEU A 405 -3.88 -28.31 -32.90
C LEU A 405 -4.87 -28.93 -31.91
N ILE A 406 -6.06 -28.33 -31.78
CA ILE A 406 -7.14 -28.86 -30.94
C ILE A 406 -7.63 -30.22 -31.49
N LYS A 407 -7.76 -30.37 -32.81
CA LYS A 407 -8.18 -31.64 -33.42
C LYS A 407 -7.12 -32.74 -33.35
N SER A 408 -5.86 -32.41 -33.61
CA SER A 408 -4.78 -33.39 -33.61
C SER A 408 -4.50 -33.93 -32.22
N GLY A 409 -4.72 -33.10 -31.19
CA GLY A 409 -4.33 -33.39 -29.83
C GLY A 409 -2.82 -33.57 -29.70
N LEU A 410 -2.38 -34.03 -28.53
CA LEU A 410 -0.97 -34.34 -28.25
C LEU A 410 -0.73 -35.86 -28.22
N PRO A 411 0.30 -36.38 -28.90
CA PRO A 411 0.58 -37.81 -28.88
C PRO A 411 0.81 -38.36 -27.47
N GLY A 412 0.03 -39.39 -27.11
CA GLY A 412 0.09 -40.03 -25.80
C GLY A 412 -0.71 -39.34 -24.69
N LEU A 413 -1.37 -38.20 -24.99
CA LEU A 413 -2.37 -37.60 -24.12
C LEU A 413 -3.72 -38.33 -24.30
N MET A 414 -4.47 -38.45 -23.21
CA MET A 414 -5.84 -38.98 -23.26
C MET A 414 -6.73 -38.04 -24.09
N LYS A 415 -7.57 -38.60 -24.96
CA LYS A 415 -8.57 -37.82 -25.71
C LYS A 415 -9.67 -37.32 -24.76
N LEU A 416 -10.24 -36.14 -25.03
CA LEU A 416 -11.30 -35.59 -24.18
C LEU A 416 -12.53 -36.51 -24.06
N SER A 417 -12.94 -37.19 -25.12
CA SER A 417 -14.02 -38.19 -25.05
C SER A 417 -13.69 -39.36 -24.11
N ALA A 418 -12.43 -39.81 -24.10
CA ALA A 418 -11.97 -40.85 -23.18
C ALA A 418 -11.87 -40.35 -21.73
N ALA A 419 -11.47 -39.09 -21.54
CA ALA A 419 -11.45 -38.43 -20.23
C ALA A 419 -12.86 -38.34 -19.65
N ARG A 420 -13.82 -37.86 -20.44
CA ARG A 420 -15.25 -37.80 -20.09
C ARG A 420 -15.81 -39.16 -19.69
N GLU A 421 -15.59 -40.19 -20.52
CA GLU A 421 -16.04 -41.55 -20.22
C GLU A 421 -15.43 -42.10 -18.92
N LEU A 422 -14.15 -41.81 -18.68
CA LEU A 422 -13.45 -42.27 -17.48
C LEU A 422 -13.99 -41.54 -16.25
N SER A 423 -14.25 -40.23 -16.33
CA SER A 423 -14.90 -39.47 -15.26
C SER A 423 -16.26 -40.05 -14.88
N CYS A 424 -17.13 -40.37 -15.86
CA CYS A 424 -18.41 -41.05 -15.58
C CYS A 424 -18.20 -42.39 -14.86
N LYS A 425 -17.26 -43.22 -15.33
CA LYS A 425 -16.96 -44.54 -14.74
C LYS A 425 -16.40 -44.45 -13.32
N LEU A 426 -15.69 -43.37 -13.00
CA LEU A 426 -15.13 -43.13 -11.67
C LEU A 426 -16.18 -42.56 -10.71
N LEU A 427 -17.09 -41.73 -11.21
CA LEU A 427 -18.18 -41.15 -10.41
C LEU A 427 -19.03 -42.23 -9.72
N ASP A 428 -19.40 -43.27 -10.47
CA ASP A 428 -20.15 -44.43 -9.95
C ASP A 428 -19.39 -45.22 -8.87
N LYS A 429 -18.05 -45.15 -8.89
CA LYS A 429 -17.17 -45.95 -8.01
C LYS A 429 -16.66 -45.18 -6.81
N ARG A 430 -16.73 -43.85 -6.83
CA ARG A 430 -16.08 -42.95 -5.86
C ARG A 430 -16.97 -41.73 -5.57
N PRO A 431 -18.08 -41.92 -4.83
CA PRO A 431 -18.98 -40.83 -4.49
C PRO A 431 -18.30 -39.75 -3.62
N GLN A 432 -17.21 -40.08 -2.91
CA GLN A 432 -16.45 -39.11 -2.11
C GLN A 432 -15.72 -38.02 -2.94
N GLU A 433 -15.52 -38.23 -4.23
CA GLU A 433 -14.84 -37.29 -5.14
C GLU A 433 -15.80 -36.83 -6.26
N ALA A 434 -17.11 -36.93 -5.99
CA ALA A 434 -18.14 -36.60 -6.97
C ALA A 434 -18.04 -35.16 -7.46
N GLU A 435 -17.73 -34.21 -6.57
CA GLU A 435 -17.55 -32.80 -6.91
C GLU A 435 -16.49 -32.60 -8.01
N THR A 436 -15.25 -33.03 -7.77
CA THR A 436 -14.16 -32.92 -8.74
C THR A 436 -14.46 -33.65 -10.06
N LEU A 437 -15.11 -34.81 -9.98
CA LEU A 437 -15.47 -35.59 -11.18
C LEU A 437 -16.61 -34.94 -11.97
N HIS A 438 -17.54 -34.26 -11.30
CA HIS A 438 -18.56 -33.44 -11.94
C HIS A 438 -17.93 -32.23 -12.65
N ASP A 439 -16.99 -31.53 -12.01
CA ASP A 439 -16.25 -30.43 -12.63
C ASP A 439 -15.50 -30.89 -13.89
N TYR A 440 -14.85 -32.06 -13.83
CA TYR A 440 -14.18 -32.63 -15.01
C TYR A 440 -15.14 -32.97 -16.14
N LEU A 441 -16.35 -33.45 -15.82
CA LEU A 441 -17.38 -33.72 -16.84
C LEU A 441 -17.87 -32.43 -17.49
N GLU A 442 -18.13 -31.40 -16.70
CA GLU A 442 -18.55 -30.09 -17.21
C GLU A 442 -17.48 -29.48 -18.12
N GLN A 443 -16.22 -29.48 -17.69
CA GLN A 443 -15.11 -28.98 -18.50
C GLN A 443 -14.92 -29.77 -19.80
N CYS A 444 -15.10 -31.11 -19.76
CA CYS A 444 -15.11 -31.90 -20.99
C CYS A 444 -16.24 -31.47 -21.92
N ASP A 445 -17.47 -31.34 -21.40
CA ASP A 445 -18.65 -30.97 -22.19
C ASP A 445 -18.51 -29.57 -22.81
N LEU A 446 -17.86 -28.63 -22.12
CA LEU A 446 -17.54 -27.30 -22.63
C LEU A 446 -16.50 -27.31 -23.76
N LEU A 447 -15.51 -28.21 -23.71
CA LEU A 447 -14.40 -28.24 -24.68
C LEU A 447 -14.69 -29.11 -25.91
N MET A 448 -15.55 -30.12 -25.79
CA MET A 448 -15.89 -31.07 -26.86
C MET A 448 -16.36 -30.41 -28.19
N PRO A 449 -17.20 -29.36 -28.20
CA PRO A 449 -17.63 -28.70 -29.43
C PRO A 449 -16.47 -28.19 -30.30
N TYR A 450 -15.38 -27.73 -29.67
CA TYR A 450 -14.20 -27.19 -30.38
C TYR A 450 -13.33 -28.26 -31.05
N ILE A 451 -13.54 -29.54 -30.71
CA ILE A 451 -12.84 -30.68 -31.32
C ILE A 451 -13.67 -31.30 -32.45
N GLU A 452 -15.00 -31.29 -32.31
CA GLU A 452 -15.92 -31.94 -33.24
C GLU A 452 -16.27 -31.08 -34.47
N GLU A 453 -16.16 -29.75 -34.40
CA GLU A 453 -16.22 -28.81 -35.55
C GLU A 453 -14.93 -28.75 -36.35
#